data_AF-A0A4R2Q5L7-F1
#
_entry.id   AF-A0A4R2Q5L7-F1
#
_cell.length_a   1.000
_cell.length_b   1.000
_cell.length_c   1.000
_cell.angle_alpha   90.00
_cell.angle_beta   90.00
_cell.angle_gamma   90.00
#
_symmetry.space_group_name_H-M   'P 1'
#
loop_
_entity.id
_entity.type
_entity.pdbx_description
1 polymer ?
#
loop_
_entity_poly.entity_id
_entity_poly.type
_entity_poly.pdbx_seq_one_letter_code
_entity_poly.pdbx_strand_id
1 'polypeptide(L)'
;MIRAALALVPGLAPGLTAPAAAQPDPAFPAPDCAALWTATARFRARHAIDPAPPEPAAAMAAAFRAAAVQMGADPGTLDARIAALVPVYLVLLQRSILDGDRAAQDQYEWLSGLCRDLAQARGLAGH
;
A
#
# COMPACT_ATOMS: atom_id res chain seq x y z
N MET A 1 -55.21 -34.61 24.41
CA MET A 1 -54.60 -33.98 23.22
C MET A 1 -53.27 -33.35 23.65
N ILE A 2 -52.20 -33.66 22.94
CA ILE A 2 -50.80 -33.60 23.42
C ILE A 2 -50.25 -32.16 23.36
N ARG A 3 -49.69 -31.69 24.48
CA ARG A 3 -48.88 -30.47 24.58
C ARG A 3 -47.50 -30.73 23.98
N ALA A 4 -47.17 -30.08 22.86
CA ALA A 4 -45.81 -30.05 22.35
C ALA A 4 -45.06 -28.86 22.98
N ALA A 5 -44.16 -29.15 23.91
CA ALA A 5 -43.18 -28.20 24.42
C ALA A 5 -41.97 -28.22 23.49
N LEU A 6 -41.74 -27.15 22.72
CA LEU A 6 -40.46 -26.92 22.06
C LEU A 6 -39.51 -26.28 23.07
N ALA A 7 -38.56 -27.07 23.56
CA ALA A 7 -37.40 -26.60 24.28
C ALA A 7 -36.44 -25.94 23.27
N LEU A 8 -36.30 -24.61 23.35
CA LEU A 8 -35.23 -23.88 22.68
C LEU A 8 -33.94 -24.07 23.49
N VAL A 9 -33.04 -24.89 22.94
CA VAL A 9 -31.66 -25.06 23.38
C VAL A 9 -30.92 -23.73 23.15
N PRO A 10 -30.29 -23.11 24.17
CA PRO A 10 -29.37 -22.01 23.94
C PRO A 10 -28.07 -22.59 23.38
N GLY A 11 -28.00 -22.67 22.05
CA GLY A 11 -26.78 -22.99 21.34
C GLY A 11 -25.75 -21.89 21.54
N LEU A 12 -24.62 -22.27 22.13
CA LEU A 12 -23.35 -21.56 22.10
C LEU A 12 -23.04 -21.07 20.68
N ALA A 13 -23.21 -19.78 20.42
CA ALA A 13 -22.63 -19.15 19.24
C ALA A 13 -21.14 -18.87 19.55
N PRO A 14 -20.18 -19.52 18.89
CA PRO A 14 -18.78 -19.11 18.99
C PRO A 14 -18.67 -17.68 18.45
N GLY A 15 -18.04 -16.83 19.26
CA GLY A 15 -17.92 -15.40 19.02
C GLY A 15 -17.40 -15.08 17.62
N LEU A 16 -18.23 -14.39 16.84
CA LEU A 16 -17.78 -13.60 15.71
C LEU A 16 -16.98 -12.43 16.30
N THR A 17 -15.67 -12.63 16.46
CA THR A 17 -14.75 -11.51 16.70
C THR A 17 -14.82 -10.61 15.48
N ALA A 18 -15.48 -9.47 15.62
CA ALA A 18 -15.41 -8.39 14.65
C ALA A 18 -13.93 -8.10 14.35
N PRO A 19 -13.54 -7.89 13.08
CA PRO A 19 -12.17 -7.53 12.76
C PRO A 19 -11.84 -6.25 13.54
N ALA A 20 -10.79 -6.29 14.35
CA ALA A 20 -10.28 -5.11 15.01
C ALA A 20 -10.07 -4.04 13.93
N ALA A 21 -10.67 -2.87 14.11
CA ALA A 21 -10.43 -1.75 13.22
C ALA A 21 -8.92 -1.55 13.12
N ALA A 22 -8.39 -1.60 11.90
CA ALA A 22 -6.97 -1.37 11.67
C ALA A 22 -6.62 -0.01 12.29
N GLN A 23 -5.76 -0.01 13.30
CA GLN A 23 -5.32 1.23 13.91
C GLN A 23 -4.65 2.08 12.82
N PRO A 24 -4.87 3.42 12.83
CA PRO A 24 -4.23 4.30 11.87
C PRO A 24 -2.72 4.09 11.91
N ASP A 25 -2.13 3.76 10.76
CA ASP A 25 -0.69 3.60 10.65
C ASP A 25 -0.02 4.98 10.76
N PRO A 26 0.76 5.26 11.82
CA PRO A 26 1.40 6.56 12.00
C PRO A 26 2.45 6.84 10.92
N ALA A 27 2.95 5.80 10.24
CA ALA A 27 3.91 5.94 9.16
C ALA A 27 3.26 6.20 7.79
N PHE A 28 1.93 6.12 7.67
CA PHE A 28 1.26 6.39 6.39
C PHE A 28 1.49 7.84 5.94
N PRO A 29 1.76 8.11 4.64
CA PRO A 29 1.81 7.17 3.51
C PRO A 29 3.22 6.65 3.17
N ALA A 30 4.21 6.78 4.06
CA ALA A 30 5.61 6.52 3.71
C ALA A 30 5.92 5.08 3.23
N PRO A 31 5.40 3.99 3.87
CA PRO A 31 5.57 2.63 3.36
C PRO A 31 4.96 2.42 1.97
N ASP A 32 3.76 2.98 1.74
CA ASP A 32 3.05 2.93 0.47
C ASP A 32 3.83 3.64 -0.64
N CYS A 33 4.40 4.81 -0.34
CA CYS A 33 5.27 5.55 -1.27
C CYS A 33 6.58 4.80 -1.57
N ALA A 34 7.21 4.19 -0.57
CA ALA A 34 8.40 3.38 -0.77
C ALA A 34 8.12 2.18 -1.70
N ALA A 35 6.98 1.52 -1.51
CA ALA A 35 6.55 0.42 -2.35
C ALA A 35 6.16 0.86 -3.76
N LEU A 36 5.47 2.00 -3.93
CA LEU A 36 5.13 2.55 -5.25
C LEU A 36 6.39 2.87 -6.07
N TRP A 37 7.38 3.52 -5.46
CA TRP A 37 8.63 3.86 -6.15
C TRP A 37 9.50 2.64 -6.42
N THR A 38 9.46 1.62 -5.55
CA THR A 38 10.08 0.32 -5.82
C THR A 38 9.40 -0.36 -7.02
N ALA A 39 8.07 -0.35 -7.07
CA ALA A 39 7.31 -0.88 -8.19
C ALA A 39 7.62 -0.11 -9.49
N THR A 40 7.73 1.21 -9.42
CA THR A 40 8.11 2.09 -10.55
C THR A 40 9.49 1.73 -11.10
N ALA A 41 10.49 1.58 -10.23
CA ALA A 41 11.83 1.15 -10.64
C ALA A 41 11.80 -0.21 -11.36
N ARG A 42 11.08 -1.20 -10.79
CA ARG A 42 10.92 -2.54 -11.40
C ARG A 42 10.11 -2.53 -12.70
N PHE A 43 9.14 -1.63 -12.82
CA PHE A 43 8.32 -1.49 -14.01
C PHE A 43 9.15 -0.91 -15.16
N ARG A 44 9.89 0.19 -14.90
CA ARG A 44 10.82 0.81 -15.86
C ARG A 44 11.87 -0.19 -16.36
N ALA A 45 12.49 -0.93 -15.44
CA ALA A 45 13.47 -1.95 -15.79
C ALA A 45 12.92 -3.07 -16.71
N ARG A 46 11.62 -3.37 -16.62
CA ARG A 46 11.01 -4.47 -17.38
C ARG A 46 10.44 -4.05 -18.72
N HIS A 47 9.80 -2.89 -18.80
CA HIS A 47 9.01 -2.54 -19.97
C HIS A 47 9.66 -1.50 -20.89
N ALA A 48 10.74 -0.81 -20.46
CA ALA A 48 11.47 0.17 -21.26
C ALA A 48 10.57 1.21 -21.99
N ILE A 49 9.39 1.51 -21.44
CA ILE A 49 8.37 2.40 -22.04
C ILE A 49 8.74 3.88 -21.82
N ASP A 50 9.62 4.15 -20.86
CA ASP A 50 10.10 5.47 -20.48
C ASP A 50 11.64 5.43 -20.58
N PRO A 51 12.31 6.38 -21.27
CA PRO A 51 13.77 6.47 -21.29
C PRO A 51 14.36 6.79 -19.91
N ALA A 52 13.53 7.16 -18.92
CA ALA A 52 13.99 7.41 -17.56
C ALA A 52 14.60 6.13 -16.94
N PRO A 53 15.85 6.21 -16.45
CA PRO A 53 16.49 5.09 -15.76
C PRO A 53 15.69 4.63 -14.52
N PRO A 54 15.82 3.37 -14.09
CA PRO A 54 15.19 2.88 -12.86
C PRO A 54 15.84 3.44 -11.57
N GLU A 55 17.09 3.90 -11.62
CA GLU A 55 17.89 4.31 -10.46
C GLU A 55 17.27 5.47 -9.66
N PRO A 56 16.76 6.57 -10.27
CA PRO A 56 16.08 7.63 -9.54
C PRO A 56 14.85 7.13 -8.78
N ALA A 57 14.08 6.21 -9.36
CA ALA A 57 12.93 5.62 -8.69
C ALA A 57 13.35 4.74 -7.48
N ALA A 58 14.45 4.00 -7.61
CA ALA A 58 15.01 3.25 -6.49
C ALA A 58 15.51 4.16 -5.35
N ALA A 59 16.13 5.30 -5.69
CA ALA A 59 16.55 6.30 -4.72
C ALA A 59 15.35 6.90 -3.96
N MET A 60 14.28 7.25 -4.68
CA MET A 60 13.03 7.72 -4.05
C MET A 60 12.42 6.67 -3.11
N ALA A 61 12.40 5.40 -3.52
CA ALA A 61 11.91 4.32 -2.67
C ALA A 61 12.70 4.24 -1.34
N ALA A 62 14.03 4.36 -1.40
CA ALA A 62 14.88 4.38 -0.21
C ALA A 62 14.61 5.61 0.67
N ALA A 63 14.38 6.78 0.09
CA ALA A 63 14.06 8.00 0.83
C ALA A 63 12.73 7.87 1.61
N PHE A 64 11.68 7.33 0.98
CA PHE A 64 10.40 7.10 1.66
C PHE A 64 10.49 6.01 2.74
N ARG A 65 11.28 4.95 2.51
CA ARG A 65 11.57 3.97 3.57
C ARG A 65 12.22 4.65 4.78
N ALA A 66 13.22 5.50 4.56
CA ALA A 66 13.87 6.24 5.63
C ALA A 66 12.87 7.17 6.36
N ALA A 67 12.00 7.86 5.60
CA ALA A 67 10.94 8.69 6.16
C ALA A 67 9.95 7.88 7.01
N ALA A 68 9.61 6.65 6.62
CA ALA A 68 8.74 5.76 7.39
C ALA A 68 9.35 5.42 8.75
N VAL A 69 10.65 5.10 8.79
CA VAL A 69 11.37 4.86 10.05
C VAL A 69 11.36 6.10 10.94
N GLN A 70 11.59 7.29 10.37
CA GLN A 70 11.52 8.55 11.12
C GLN A 70 10.10 8.85 11.65
N MET A 71 9.06 8.29 11.03
CA MET A 71 7.66 8.39 11.48
C MET A 71 7.28 7.35 12.52
N GLY A 72 8.22 6.51 12.96
CA GLY A 72 7.98 5.48 13.96
C GLY A 72 7.48 4.16 13.37
N ALA A 73 7.65 3.92 12.07
CA ALA A 73 7.49 2.57 11.53
C ALA A 73 8.51 1.63 12.19
N ASP A 74 8.05 0.46 12.61
CA ASP A 74 8.93 -0.59 13.11
C ASP A 74 9.83 -1.13 11.98
N PRO A 75 11.16 -0.95 12.06
CA PRO A 75 12.08 -1.44 11.04
C PRO A 75 12.02 -2.95 10.83
N GLY A 76 11.62 -3.72 11.86
CA GLY A 76 11.53 -5.19 11.80
C GLY A 76 10.41 -5.70 10.89
N THR A 77 9.34 -4.90 10.69
CA THR A 77 8.18 -5.26 9.88
C THR A 77 8.01 -4.40 8.63
N LEU A 78 8.63 -3.22 8.58
CA LEU A 78 8.53 -2.26 7.47
C LEU A 78 8.89 -2.88 6.11
N ASP A 79 9.99 -3.63 6.03
CA ASP A 79 10.45 -4.20 4.77
C ASP A 79 9.52 -5.28 4.23
N ALA A 80 8.99 -6.11 5.13
CA ALA A 80 7.99 -7.11 4.77
C ALA A 80 6.71 -6.44 4.25
N ARG A 81 6.29 -5.34 4.88
CA ARG A 81 5.14 -4.55 4.41
C ARG A 81 5.39 -3.93 3.04
N ILE A 82 6.52 -3.25 2.84
CA ILE A 82 6.89 -2.68 1.54
C ILE A 82 6.89 -3.79 0.48
N ALA A 83 7.54 -4.93 0.77
CA ALA A 83 7.59 -6.06 -0.14
C ALA A 83 6.20 -6.64 -0.48
N ALA A 84 5.27 -6.66 0.48
CA ALA A 84 3.89 -7.10 0.25
C ALA A 84 3.09 -6.14 -0.64
N LEU A 85 3.36 -4.83 -0.57
CA LEU A 85 2.68 -3.82 -1.37
C LEU A 85 3.21 -3.71 -2.81
N VAL A 86 4.50 -4.02 -3.04
CA VAL A 86 5.12 -3.88 -4.37
C VAL A 86 4.35 -4.62 -5.49
N PRO A 87 3.90 -5.88 -5.34
CA PRO A 87 3.10 -6.55 -6.36
C PRO A 87 1.79 -5.83 -6.68
N VAL A 88 1.14 -5.24 -5.66
CA VAL A 88 -0.12 -4.48 -5.83
C VAL A 88 0.13 -3.26 -6.71
N TYR A 89 1.17 -2.48 -6.42
CA TYR A 89 1.48 -1.29 -7.22
C TYR A 89 2.05 -1.62 -8.60
N LEU A 90 2.66 -2.78 -8.79
CA LEU A 90 3.00 -3.25 -10.13
C LEU A 90 1.76 -3.50 -11.00
N VAL A 91 0.71 -4.10 -10.41
CA VAL A 91 -0.58 -4.25 -11.11
C VAL A 91 -1.20 -2.89 -11.40
N LEU A 92 -1.15 -1.96 -10.44
CA LEU A 92 -1.64 -0.59 -10.65
C LEU A 92 -0.92 0.10 -11.82
N LEU A 93 0.41 0.02 -11.87
CA LEU A 93 1.24 0.60 -12.94
C LEU A 93 0.95 -0.04 -14.30
N GLN A 94 0.84 -1.38 -14.35
CA GLN A 94 0.44 -2.09 -15.57
C GLN A 94 -0.92 -1.57 -16.08
N ARG A 95 -1.93 -1.54 -15.22
CA ARG A 95 -3.29 -1.13 -15.61
C ARG A 95 -3.36 0.33 -16.03
N SER A 96 -2.68 1.21 -15.30
CA SER A 96 -2.70 2.66 -15.58
C SER A 96 -1.92 3.03 -16.84
N ILE A 97 -0.73 2.45 -17.05
CA ILE A 97 0.19 2.84 -18.12
C ILE A 97 -0.02 2.01 -19.38
N LEU A 98 -0.04 0.68 -19.26
CA LEU A 98 -0.08 -0.22 -20.41
C LEU A 98 -1.50 -0.51 -20.87
N ASP A 99 -2.42 -0.73 -19.92
CA ASP A 99 -3.79 -1.09 -20.26
C ASP A 99 -4.68 0.16 -20.46
N GLY A 100 -4.19 1.34 -20.08
CA GLY A 100 -4.92 2.62 -20.21
C GLY A 100 -6.20 2.69 -19.36
N ASP A 101 -6.27 1.92 -18.27
CA ASP A 101 -7.43 1.86 -17.39
C ASP A 101 -7.58 3.17 -16.59
N ARG A 102 -8.69 3.88 -16.83
CA ARG A 102 -8.98 5.19 -16.21
C ARG A 102 -9.07 5.13 -14.68
N ALA A 103 -9.70 4.09 -14.13
CA ALA A 103 -9.81 3.98 -12.67
C ALA A 103 -8.44 3.72 -12.04
N ALA A 104 -7.59 2.94 -12.71
CA ALA A 104 -6.20 2.74 -12.29
C ALA A 104 -5.37 4.02 -12.42
N GLN A 105 -5.59 4.83 -13.46
CA GLN A 105 -4.94 6.14 -13.62
C GLN A 105 -5.33 7.10 -12.49
N ASP A 106 -6.62 7.25 -12.20
CA ASP A 106 -7.10 8.09 -11.10
C ASP A 106 -6.50 7.66 -9.75
N GLN A 107 -6.43 6.35 -9.51
CA GLN A 107 -5.85 5.80 -8.29
C GLN A 107 -4.33 6.03 -8.21
N TYR A 108 -3.62 5.89 -9.33
CA TYR A 108 -2.19 6.20 -9.42
C TYR A 108 -1.92 7.70 -9.20
N GLU A 109 -2.73 8.58 -9.80
CA GLU A 109 -2.62 10.03 -9.62
C GLU A 109 -2.83 10.42 -8.16
N TRP A 110 -3.88 9.91 -7.53
CA TRP A 110 -4.15 10.14 -6.10
C TRP A 110 -2.98 9.68 -5.21
N LEU A 111 -2.47 8.45 -5.41
CA LEU A 111 -1.38 7.91 -4.61
C LEU A 111 -0.07 8.67 -4.85
N SER A 112 0.23 9.01 -6.10
CA SER A 112 1.42 9.82 -6.44
C SER A 112 1.33 11.23 -5.85
N GLY A 113 0.12 11.79 -5.73
CA GLY A 113 -0.16 13.04 -5.03
C GLY A 113 0.22 12.97 -3.56
N LEU A 114 -0.25 11.95 -2.84
CA LEU A 114 0.13 11.73 -1.44
C LEU A 114 1.65 11.61 -1.25
N CYS A 115 2.34 10.95 -2.18
CA CYS A 115 3.79 10.83 -2.11
C CYS A 115 4.50 12.15 -2.37
N ARG A 116 4.03 12.98 -3.31
CA ARG A 116 4.57 14.34 -3.51
C ARG A 116 4.37 15.20 -2.27
N ASP A 117 3.18 15.18 -1.68
CA ASP A 117 2.87 15.97 -0.48
C ASP A 117 3.77 15.57 0.70
N LEU A 118 3.97 14.27 0.90
CA LEU A 118 4.89 13.76 1.91
C LEU A 118 6.35 14.15 1.62
N ALA A 119 6.80 14.04 0.37
CA ALA A 119 8.16 14.41 -0.01
C ALA A 119 8.43 15.89 0.24
N GLN A 120 7.48 16.76 -0.12
CA GLN A 120 7.55 18.20 0.13
C GLN A 120 7.57 18.51 1.63
N ALA A 121 6.68 17.89 2.41
CA ALA A 121 6.61 18.11 3.86
C ALA A 121 7.89 17.66 4.60
N ARG A 122 8.68 16.76 3.99
CA ARG A 122 9.89 16.18 4.58
C ARG A 122 11.19 16.60 3.90
N GLY A 123 11.13 17.42 2.86
CA GLY A 123 12.29 17.86 2.09
C GLY A 123 13.05 16.71 1.40
N LEU A 124 12.37 15.65 0.97
CA LEU A 124 13.01 14.48 0.35
C LEU A 124 13.40 14.80 -1.10
N ALA A 125 14.67 14.98 -1.46
CA ALA A 125 15.06 15.38 -2.82
C ALA A 125 14.42 14.54 -3.97
N GLY A 126 13.99 15.19 -5.07
CA GLY A 126 13.58 14.50 -6.32
C GLY A 126 12.08 14.39 -6.60
N HIS A 127 11.25 15.28 -6.04
CA HIS A 127 9.80 15.36 -6.26
C HIS A 127 9.43 16.55 -7.15
#